data_AF-A0A8D3D1W1-F1
#
_entry.id   AF-A0A8D3D1W1-F1
#
_cell.length_a   1.000
_cell.length_b   1.000
_cell.length_c   1.000
_cell.angle_alpha   90.00
_cell.angle_beta   90.00
_cell.angle_gamma   90.00
#
_symmetry.space_group_name_H-M   'P 1'
#
loop_
_entity.id
_entity.type
_entity.pdbx_description
1 polymer ?
#
loop_
_entity_poly.entity_id
_entity_poly.type
_entity_poly.pdbx_seq_one_letter_code
_entity_poly.pdbx_strand_id
1 'polypeptide(L)'
;ATGCIPTWLQEIMKWNGWGYSDSRFLFNKKGQAEFTGKRYKLSGMIIPGLKEWFEGTFGANLQHKSPATPILNSSAVRPPTLNEAFVEELKSTGVPFSHDAEDRVFRAYGHCVHEIFALREGRIGRVPDLVVWPNCHNDVVKIVELACKHNVCLIPYGGGTSVSSALECPSEETRSIVSLDTSQMNRILWIDEKNLTAHVEAGIVGQDLERLLNESGYCTGHEPDSMEFSSLGGWVATRASGMKKNIYGNIEDLVVHIKMVTPRGVIEKSCQGPRMSTGPDVHHFILGSEGTLGVVTEVTMKIRPMPEYQKYGSVVFPNFEQGVACLREVAKQRCAPASIRLMDNEQFKFGHALKPQVSSIFTSFLDGLKKIYITKFKGFDPNRLCVATLLFEGNREKVLQHEKQVYDIAAKFGGLAAGEDNGQRGYMLTFVIAYLRDLGMDYYVMGESFETSVPWDRVLDICQNVKARIVHECKERGVQFTPLSTCRVTQTYDAGACVYFYFGFNYRGLSDPVHVYEQVEHAAREEILANGGSLSHHHGVGKLRKEWMSETVSNVGIGMLKSVKDYVDPNNIFGNRNLF
;
A
#
# COMPACT_ATOMS: atom_id res chain seq x y z
N ALA A 1 -11.16 2.45 -18.37
CA ALA A 1 -10.17 3.49 -18.04
C ALA A 1 -9.06 3.37 -19.06
N THR A 2 -8.57 4.48 -19.61
CA THR A 2 -7.39 4.48 -20.48
C THR A 2 -6.17 4.06 -19.66
N GLY A 3 -5.60 2.90 -20.01
CA GLY A 3 -4.35 2.40 -19.46
C GLY A 3 -3.12 3.13 -20.00
N CYS A 4 -2.01 2.96 -19.28
CA CYS A 4 -0.73 3.67 -19.22
C CYS A 4 -0.74 4.98 -18.42
N ILE A 5 0.12 5.01 -17.39
CA ILE A 5 0.48 6.23 -16.65
C ILE A 5 1.10 7.23 -17.65
N PRO A 6 0.53 8.44 -17.82
CA PRO A 6 1.13 9.46 -18.66
C PRO A 6 2.43 9.96 -18.03
N THR A 7 3.35 10.44 -18.87
CA THR A 7 4.58 11.13 -18.43
C THR A 7 4.25 12.26 -17.45
N TRP A 8 3.21 13.03 -17.76
CA TRP A 8 2.70 14.18 -17.01
C TRP A 8 1.62 13.75 -16.02
N LEU A 9 2.04 13.16 -14.91
CA LEU A 9 1.19 12.59 -13.87
C LEU A 9 0.15 13.57 -13.31
N GLN A 10 0.54 14.84 -13.16
CA GLN A 10 -0.27 15.93 -12.63
C GLN A 10 -1.55 16.22 -13.45
N GLU A 11 -1.60 15.81 -14.72
CA GLU A 11 -2.80 15.99 -15.56
C GLU A 11 -3.97 15.11 -15.09
N ILE A 12 -3.67 13.95 -14.48
CA ILE A 12 -4.68 12.97 -14.09
C ILE A 12 -4.67 12.63 -12.60
N MET A 13 -3.56 12.87 -11.90
CA MET A 13 -3.38 12.59 -10.47
C MET A 13 -3.26 13.87 -9.66
N LYS A 14 -3.64 13.79 -8.38
CA LYS A 14 -3.47 14.89 -7.44
C LYS A 14 -1.99 15.06 -7.11
N TRP A 15 -1.50 16.29 -7.19
CA TRP A 15 -0.12 16.60 -6.81
C TRP A 15 0.11 16.65 -5.28
N ASN A 16 -0.95 16.76 -4.49
CA ASN A 16 -0.91 16.98 -3.03
C ASN A 16 -1.78 16.00 -2.22
N GLY A 17 -2.05 14.81 -2.76
CA GLY A 17 -2.94 13.83 -2.13
C GLY A 17 -2.98 12.50 -2.88
N TRP A 18 -3.88 11.61 -2.46
CA TRP A 18 -4.00 10.29 -3.09
C TRP A 18 -4.84 10.32 -4.38
N GLY A 19 -4.33 9.62 -5.40
CA GLY A 19 -5.10 9.11 -6.53
C GLY A 19 -5.50 10.14 -7.59
N TYR A 20 -6.55 9.83 -8.35
CA TYR A 20 -6.97 10.61 -9.51
C TYR A 20 -7.59 11.95 -9.11
N SER A 21 -7.33 13.00 -9.90
CA SER A 21 -7.83 14.36 -9.67
C SER A 21 -9.36 14.49 -9.74
N ASP A 22 -10.04 13.58 -10.47
CA ASP A 22 -11.50 13.54 -10.58
C ASP A 22 -12.21 12.83 -9.41
N SER A 23 -11.45 12.23 -8.49
CA SER A 23 -11.94 11.33 -7.45
C SER A 23 -11.55 11.86 -6.06
N ARG A 24 -12.55 12.25 -5.26
CA ARG A 24 -12.37 12.67 -3.87
C ARG A 24 -13.67 12.53 -3.08
N PHE A 25 -13.54 12.39 -1.77
CA PHE A 25 -14.68 12.66 -0.89
C PHE A 25 -14.82 14.16 -0.66
N LEU A 26 -16.05 14.64 -0.57
CA LEU A 26 -16.37 15.99 -0.15
C LEU A 26 -17.69 16.03 0.62
N PHE A 27 -17.89 17.04 1.45
CA PHE A 27 -19.22 17.38 1.96
C PHE A 27 -19.87 18.40 1.03
N ASN A 28 -21.00 18.03 0.43
CA ASN A 28 -21.73 18.89 -0.51
C ASN A 28 -22.42 20.07 0.23
N LYS A 29 -23.12 20.93 -0.52
CA LYS A 29 -23.82 22.11 0.05
C LYS A 29 -24.89 21.77 1.10
N LYS A 30 -25.38 20.52 1.13
CA LYS A 30 -26.33 20.02 2.15
C LYS A 30 -25.61 19.36 3.34
N GLY A 31 -24.28 19.41 3.38
CA GLY A 31 -23.47 18.75 4.40
C GLY A 31 -23.43 17.22 4.28
N GLN A 32 -23.84 16.67 3.13
CA GLN A 32 -23.81 15.22 2.90
C GLN A 32 -22.49 14.83 2.27
N ALA A 33 -21.89 13.73 2.73
CA ALA A 33 -20.69 13.20 2.09
C ALA A 33 -21.03 12.62 0.72
N GLU A 34 -20.18 12.90 -0.26
CA GLU A 34 -20.27 12.43 -1.63
C GLU A 34 -18.87 12.03 -2.10
N PHE A 35 -18.77 10.97 -2.91
CA PHE A 35 -17.54 10.59 -3.59
C PHE A 35 -17.63 10.98 -5.06
N THR A 36 -16.73 11.82 -5.57
CA THR A 36 -16.84 12.42 -6.90
C THR A 36 -16.44 11.47 -8.04
N GLY A 37 -16.60 11.96 -9.27
CA GLY A 37 -16.11 11.29 -10.48
C GLY A 37 -17.05 10.21 -11.00
N LYS A 38 -16.49 9.25 -11.76
CA LYS A 38 -17.20 8.08 -12.32
C LYS A 38 -16.35 6.80 -12.35
N ARG A 39 -15.17 6.81 -11.71
CA ARG A 39 -14.19 5.72 -11.79
C ARG A 39 -14.58 4.51 -10.96
N TYR A 40 -15.12 4.75 -9.78
CA TYR A 40 -15.42 3.72 -8.81
C TYR A 40 -16.92 3.52 -8.74
N LYS A 41 -17.36 2.33 -8.31
CA LYS A 41 -18.80 2.07 -8.10
C LYS A 41 -19.45 3.00 -7.07
N LEU A 42 -18.66 3.58 -6.16
CA LEU A 42 -19.13 4.56 -5.16
C LEU A 42 -19.25 5.98 -5.74
N SER A 43 -18.68 6.25 -6.92
CA SER A 43 -18.68 7.57 -7.52
C SER A 43 -20.09 8.09 -7.81
N GLY A 44 -20.34 9.35 -7.45
CA GLY A 44 -21.63 10.03 -7.53
C GLY A 44 -22.63 9.63 -6.44
N MET A 45 -22.27 8.71 -5.52
CA MET A 45 -23.17 8.27 -4.46
C MET A 45 -23.07 9.15 -3.21
N ILE A 46 -24.22 9.39 -2.58
CA ILE A 46 -24.30 10.05 -1.27
C ILE A 46 -24.11 9.01 -0.17
N ILE A 47 -23.32 9.38 0.84
CA ILE A 47 -22.92 8.54 1.97
C ILE A 47 -23.40 9.20 3.25
N PRO A 48 -24.68 9.01 3.62
CA PRO A 48 -25.33 9.79 4.67
C PRO A 48 -24.69 9.60 6.06
N GLY A 49 -24.20 8.40 6.36
CA GLY A 49 -23.63 8.09 7.68
C GLY A 49 -22.21 8.62 7.91
N LEU A 50 -21.49 9.03 6.87
CA LEU A 50 -20.08 9.40 7.01
C LEU A 50 -19.89 10.68 7.83
N LYS A 51 -20.80 11.66 7.69
CA LYS A 51 -20.72 12.90 8.50
C LYS A 51 -20.83 12.60 9.99
N GLU A 52 -21.89 11.91 10.40
CA GLU A 52 -22.15 11.59 11.80
C GLU A 52 -21.02 10.75 12.41
N TRP A 53 -20.52 9.77 11.66
CA TRP A 53 -19.37 8.98 12.09
C TRP A 53 -18.11 9.84 12.24
N PHE A 54 -17.84 10.72 11.28
CA PHE A 54 -16.65 11.57 11.29
C PHE A 54 -16.66 12.58 12.46
N GLU A 55 -17.77 13.28 12.66
CA GLU A 55 -17.96 14.22 13.78
C GLU A 55 -17.93 13.47 15.12
N GLY A 56 -18.59 12.31 15.22
CA GLY A 56 -18.64 11.51 16.45
C GLY A 56 -17.30 10.84 16.82
N THR A 57 -16.51 10.44 15.83
CA THR A 57 -15.22 9.74 16.05
C THR A 57 -14.11 10.73 16.40
N PHE A 58 -14.04 11.87 15.71
CA PHE A 58 -12.90 12.80 15.82
C PHE A 58 -13.23 14.09 16.57
N GLY A 59 -14.48 14.31 16.98
CA GLY A 59 -14.93 15.64 17.43
C GLY A 59 -14.76 16.71 16.35
N ALA A 60 -14.68 16.28 15.08
CA ALA A 60 -14.51 17.18 13.94
C ALA A 60 -15.78 18.01 13.73
N ASN A 61 -15.64 19.15 13.07
CA ASN A 61 -16.76 20.01 12.75
C ASN A 61 -16.54 20.63 11.36
N LEU A 62 -17.54 20.51 10.48
CA LEU A 62 -17.47 20.96 9.09
C LEU A 62 -17.28 22.48 8.91
N GLN A 63 -17.49 23.28 9.96
CA GLN A 63 -17.18 24.72 9.99
C GLN A 63 -15.67 24.99 10.13
N HIS A 64 -14.89 24.04 10.65
CA HIS A 64 -13.45 24.18 10.80
C HIS A 64 -12.72 23.49 9.66
N LYS A 65 -12.25 24.27 8.69
CA LYS A 65 -11.47 23.77 7.56
C LYS A 65 -9.98 24.09 7.73
N SER A 66 -9.12 23.13 7.40
CA SER A 66 -7.68 23.37 7.29
C SER A 66 -7.40 24.07 5.96
N PRO A 67 -6.51 25.09 5.92
CA PRO A 67 -5.98 25.54 4.66
C PRO A 67 -5.23 24.40 3.96
N ALA A 68 -5.26 24.39 2.63
CA ALA A 68 -4.44 23.53 1.80
C ALA A 68 -4.07 24.29 0.53
N THR A 69 -2.81 24.20 0.12
CA THR A 69 -2.29 24.75 -1.13
C THR A 69 -2.95 24.01 -2.29
N PRO A 70 -3.77 24.68 -3.13
CA PRO A 70 -4.54 24.01 -4.17
C PRO A 70 -3.70 23.70 -5.42
N ILE A 71 -2.70 24.54 -5.70
CA ILE A 71 -1.83 24.49 -6.87
C ILE A 71 -0.39 24.66 -6.41
N LEU A 72 0.53 23.89 -6.98
CA LEU A 72 1.95 24.03 -6.69
C LEU A 72 2.43 25.45 -7.03
N ASN A 73 3.10 26.10 -6.07
CA ASN A 73 3.84 27.33 -6.34
C ASN A 73 5.23 26.98 -6.88
N SER A 74 5.37 26.86 -8.19
CA SER A 74 6.64 26.49 -8.85
C SER A 74 7.79 27.44 -8.49
N SER A 75 7.51 28.71 -8.20
CA SER A 75 8.53 29.69 -7.77
C SER A 75 9.06 29.44 -6.37
N ALA A 76 8.36 28.66 -5.54
CA ALA A 76 8.83 28.24 -4.21
C ALA A 76 9.70 26.98 -4.26
N VAL A 77 9.78 26.30 -5.41
CA VAL A 77 10.61 25.11 -5.59
C VAL A 77 12.06 25.55 -5.87
N ARG A 78 13.01 24.98 -5.13
CA ARG A 78 14.43 25.27 -5.34
C ARG A 78 14.82 24.98 -6.80
N PRO A 79 15.57 25.89 -7.47
CA PRO A 79 16.11 25.62 -8.80
C PRO A 79 16.93 24.33 -8.82
N PRO A 80 16.87 23.54 -9.90
CA PRO A 80 17.61 22.30 -10.00
C PRO A 80 19.12 22.57 -10.01
N THR A 81 19.89 21.76 -9.29
CA THR A 81 21.36 21.77 -9.37
C THR A 81 21.79 20.72 -10.38
N LEU A 82 21.83 21.10 -11.66
CA LEU A 82 22.11 20.19 -12.77
C LEU A 82 23.61 19.89 -12.91
N ASN A 83 23.93 18.66 -13.26
CA ASN A 83 25.24 18.31 -13.80
C ASN A 83 25.20 18.50 -15.32
N GLU A 84 25.76 19.59 -15.82
CA GLU A 84 25.67 19.98 -17.24
C GLU A 84 26.27 18.93 -18.19
N ALA A 85 27.37 18.28 -17.80
CA ALA A 85 28.00 17.24 -18.61
C ALA A 85 27.10 16.00 -18.73
N PHE A 86 26.47 15.58 -17.62
CA PHE A 86 25.48 14.50 -17.64
C PHE A 86 24.28 14.85 -18.52
N VAL A 87 23.73 16.06 -18.40
CA VAL A 87 22.57 16.50 -19.18
C VAL A 87 22.89 16.53 -20.68
N GLU A 88 24.07 17.01 -21.06
CA GLU A 88 24.47 17.07 -22.46
C GLU A 88 24.65 15.67 -23.09
N GLU A 89 25.29 14.75 -22.38
CA GLU A 89 25.41 13.37 -22.84
C GLU A 89 24.05 12.65 -22.83
N LEU A 90 23.18 12.92 -21.86
CA LEU A 90 21.83 12.37 -21.82
C LEU A 90 21.01 12.79 -23.04
N LYS A 91 21.09 14.05 -23.50
CA LYS A 91 20.43 14.50 -24.74
C LYS A 91 20.82 13.62 -25.94
N SER A 92 22.10 13.24 -26.04
CA SER A 92 22.59 12.39 -27.15
C SER A 92 22.01 10.97 -27.14
N THR A 93 21.50 10.50 -25.99
CA THR A 93 20.87 9.18 -25.87
C THR A 93 19.44 9.14 -26.44
N GLY A 94 18.78 10.29 -26.56
CA GLY A 94 17.37 10.40 -26.93
C GLY A 94 16.38 10.08 -25.80
N VAL A 95 16.85 9.77 -24.59
CA VAL A 95 15.98 9.54 -23.43
C VAL A 95 15.28 10.85 -23.04
N PRO A 96 13.93 10.90 -22.97
CA PRO A 96 13.20 12.07 -22.52
C PRO A 96 13.57 12.44 -21.08
N PHE A 97 13.67 13.75 -20.81
CA PHE A 97 13.92 14.27 -19.47
C PHE A 97 13.24 15.61 -19.25
N SER A 98 13.05 15.97 -17.98
CA SER A 98 12.48 17.25 -17.54
C SER A 98 13.21 17.77 -16.30
N HIS A 99 13.31 19.08 -16.18
CA HIS A 99 13.75 19.77 -14.97
C HIS A 99 12.68 20.75 -14.45
N ASP A 100 11.43 20.59 -14.93
CA ASP A 100 10.30 21.40 -14.51
C ASP A 100 9.94 21.11 -13.04
N ALA A 101 9.53 22.16 -12.33
CA ALA A 101 9.26 22.09 -10.90
C ALA A 101 8.15 21.08 -10.57
N GLU A 102 7.10 21.01 -11.40
CA GLU A 102 5.97 20.09 -11.20
C GLU A 102 6.40 18.63 -11.25
N ASP A 103 7.16 18.22 -12.28
CA ASP A 103 7.59 16.84 -12.44
C ASP A 103 8.53 16.39 -11.32
N ARG A 104 9.44 17.30 -10.92
CA ARG A 104 10.40 17.09 -9.84
C ARG A 104 9.69 16.94 -8.50
N VAL A 105 8.74 17.82 -8.19
CA VAL A 105 7.97 17.76 -6.94
C VAL A 105 7.11 16.49 -6.89
N PHE A 106 6.44 16.13 -7.98
CA PHE A 106 5.59 14.94 -8.02
C PHE A 106 6.37 13.67 -7.66
N ARG A 107 7.65 13.60 -8.04
CA ARG A 107 8.50 12.42 -7.85
C ARG A 107 9.42 12.48 -6.62
N ALA A 108 9.24 13.49 -5.77
CA ALA A 108 10.04 13.68 -4.56
C ALA A 108 9.44 12.99 -3.32
N TYR A 109 8.19 12.54 -3.39
CA TYR A 109 7.42 12.09 -2.24
C TYR A 109 6.69 10.77 -2.51
N GLY A 110 6.46 10.01 -1.44
CA GLY A 110 5.47 8.96 -1.38
C GLY A 110 4.14 9.47 -0.80
N HIS A 111 3.53 8.63 0.04
CA HIS A 111 2.26 8.88 0.70
C HIS A 111 2.32 8.74 2.22
N CYS A 112 3.47 8.95 2.87
CA CYS A 112 3.51 9.12 4.34
C CYS A 112 2.76 10.39 4.77
N VAL A 113 2.26 10.44 6.00
CA VAL A 113 1.51 11.61 6.52
C VAL A 113 2.33 12.90 6.45
N HIS A 114 3.61 12.88 6.85
CA HIS A 114 4.45 14.08 6.82
C HIS A 114 4.66 14.62 5.40
N GLU A 115 4.82 13.73 4.42
CA GLU A 115 4.99 14.09 3.01
C GLU A 115 3.73 14.79 2.47
N ILE A 116 2.55 14.18 2.67
CA ILE A 116 1.28 14.75 2.20
C ILE A 116 0.94 16.05 2.94
N PHE A 117 1.21 16.12 4.26
CA PHE A 117 1.01 17.34 5.04
C PHE A 117 1.90 18.47 4.53
N ALA A 118 3.18 18.21 4.25
CA ALA A 118 4.12 19.19 3.72
C ALA A 118 3.66 19.72 2.34
N LEU A 119 3.24 18.84 1.43
CA LEU A 119 2.68 19.23 0.12
C LEU A 119 1.44 20.12 0.27
N ARG A 120 0.51 19.76 1.17
CA ARG A 120 -0.71 20.54 1.43
C ARG A 120 -0.43 21.88 2.08
N GLU A 121 0.62 22.02 2.86
CA GLU A 121 1.07 23.30 3.45
C GLU A 121 1.96 24.11 2.51
N GLY A 122 2.26 23.60 1.31
CA GLY A 122 3.16 24.24 0.34
C GLY A 122 4.63 24.25 0.79
N ARG A 123 5.01 23.39 1.74
CA ARG A 123 6.37 23.24 2.26
C ARG A 123 7.11 22.21 1.43
N ILE A 124 7.82 22.66 0.40
CA ILE A 124 8.59 21.79 -0.49
C ILE A 124 10.03 21.66 0.03
N GLY A 125 10.44 20.44 0.35
CA GLY A 125 11.79 20.09 0.79
C GLY A 125 12.79 19.89 -0.36
N ARG A 126 13.78 19.02 -0.16
CA ARG A 126 14.70 18.58 -1.23
C ARG A 126 13.91 17.74 -2.23
N VAL A 127 13.97 18.14 -3.50
CA VAL A 127 13.37 17.40 -4.62
C VAL A 127 14.48 16.96 -5.60
N PRO A 128 14.23 15.97 -6.48
CA PRO A 128 15.14 15.66 -7.59
C PRO A 128 15.50 16.90 -8.39
N ASP A 129 16.69 16.94 -8.97
CA ASP A 129 17.14 18.01 -9.87
C ASP A 129 16.67 17.76 -11.32
N LEU A 130 16.50 16.49 -11.69
CA LEU A 130 16.07 16.07 -13.02
C LEU A 130 15.15 14.85 -12.92
N VAL A 131 14.26 14.69 -13.89
CA VAL A 131 13.46 13.48 -14.10
C VAL A 131 13.81 12.89 -15.47
N VAL A 132 13.96 11.58 -15.57
CA VAL A 132 14.21 10.86 -16.83
C VAL A 132 13.23 9.72 -17.02
N TRP A 133 12.85 9.45 -18.27
CA TRP A 133 11.88 8.40 -18.64
C TRP A 133 12.48 7.39 -19.63
N PRO A 134 13.24 6.39 -19.15
CA PRO A 134 13.69 5.28 -20.00
C PRO A 134 12.50 4.52 -20.58
N ASN A 135 12.62 4.10 -21.85
CA ASN A 135 11.58 3.31 -22.53
C ASN A 135 11.92 1.82 -22.63
N CYS A 136 13.12 1.42 -22.21
CA CYS A 136 13.59 0.03 -22.26
C CYS A 136 14.80 -0.19 -21.34
N HIS A 137 15.19 -1.47 -21.17
CA HIS A 137 16.38 -1.87 -20.43
C HIS A 137 17.66 -1.12 -20.84
N ASN A 138 17.90 -0.95 -22.15
CA ASN A 138 19.13 -0.32 -22.66
C ASN A 138 19.22 1.17 -22.33
N ASP A 139 18.08 1.86 -22.21
CA ASP A 139 18.08 3.27 -21.75
C ASP A 139 18.54 3.35 -20.30
N VAL A 140 18.07 2.43 -19.45
CA VAL A 140 18.49 2.34 -18.05
C VAL A 140 19.99 2.06 -17.94
N VAL A 141 20.53 1.15 -18.76
CA VAL A 141 21.98 0.89 -18.83
C VAL A 141 22.75 2.18 -19.11
N LYS A 142 22.39 2.92 -20.17
CA LYS A 142 23.04 4.19 -20.52
C LYS A 142 22.94 5.23 -19.39
N ILE A 143 21.77 5.37 -18.76
CA ILE A 143 21.57 6.34 -17.67
C ILE A 143 22.48 6.00 -16.48
N VAL A 144 22.58 4.72 -16.10
CA VAL A 144 23.44 4.28 -14.99
C VAL A 144 24.92 4.46 -15.33
N GLU A 145 25.35 4.17 -16.56
CA GLU A 145 26.72 4.43 -17.03
C GLU A 145 27.07 5.92 -16.97
N LEU A 146 26.17 6.78 -17.45
CA LEU A 146 26.33 8.23 -17.36
C LEU A 146 26.35 8.72 -15.91
N ALA A 147 25.50 8.16 -15.05
CA ALA A 147 25.49 8.53 -13.63
C ALA A 147 26.80 8.17 -12.92
N CYS A 148 27.37 7.01 -13.24
CA CYS A 148 28.69 6.61 -12.78
C CYS A 148 29.79 7.56 -13.29
N LYS A 149 29.76 7.90 -14.58
CA LYS A 149 30.73 8.78 -15.24
C LYS A 149 30.73 10.19 -14.66
N HIS A 150 29.56 10.72 -14.33
CA HIS A 150 29.38 12.11 -13.92
C HIS A 150 29.10 12.30 -12.42
N ASN A 151 29.14 11.22 -11.62
CA ASN A 151 28.83 11.21 -10.19
C ASN A 151 27.45 11.84 -9.88
N VAL A 152 26.43 11.28 -10.50
CA VAL A 152 25.02 11.68 -10.32
C VAL A 152 24.30 10.66 -9.45
N CYS A 153 23.48 11.14 -8.52
CA CYS A 153 22.66 10.28 -7.66
C CYS A 153 21.37 9.90 -8.39
N LEU A 154 20.99 8.64 -8.37
CA LEU A 154 19.77 8.09 -8.96
C LEU A 154 18.81 7.63 -7.85
N ILE A 155 17.53 7.98 -7.99
CA ILE A 155 16.44 7.43 -7.19
C ILE A 155 15.42 6.83 -8.16
N PRO A 156 15.28 5.49 -8.20
CA PRO A 156 14.27 4.84 -9.02
C PRO A 156 12.86 5.23 -8.57
N TYR A 157 11.99 5.54 -9.52
CA TYR A 157 10.60 5.90 -9.31
C TYR A 157 9.71 5.00 -10.16
N GLY A 158 8.64 4.49 -9.54
CA GLY A 158 7.61 3.69 -10.20
C GLY A 158 6.26 4.38 -10.08
N GLY A 159 5.42 3.86 -9.19
CA GLY A 159 4.09 4.41 -8.94
C GLY A 159 3.98 5.58 -7.95
N GLY A 160 5.08 5.96 -7.28
CA GLY A 160 5.03 6.97 -6.21
C GLY A 160 4.31 6.52 -4.93
N THR A 161 4.00 5.23 -4.78
CA THR A 161 3.10 4.72 -3.72
C THR A 161 3.78 4.34 -2.40
N SER A 162 5.03 4.77 -2.18
CA SER A 162 5.80 4.45 -0.97
C SER A 162 5.14 5.00 0.30
N VAL A 163 5.16 4.22 1.39
CA VAL A 163 4.71 4.62 2.74
C VAL A 163 5.80 4.35 3.80
N SER A 164 7.05 4.53 3.38
CA SER A 164 8.26 4.34 4.20
C SER A 164 9.29 5.48 4.00
N SER A 165 8.85 6.58 3.39
CA SER A 165 9.71 7.69 2.93
C SER A 165 10.80 7.23 1.96
N ALA A 166 10.61 6.12 1.24
CA ALA A 166 11.65 5.54 0.38
C ALA A 166 12.08 6.45 -0.79
N LEU A 167 11.22 7.37 -1.20
CA LEU A 167 11.43 8.28 -2.33
C LEU A 167 11.98 9.65 -1.92
N GLU A 168 11.88 10.01 -0.64
CA GLU A 168 12.34 11.29 -0.13
C GLU A 168 13.84 11.48 -0.40
N CYS A 169 14.21 12.63 -0.96
CA CYS A 169 15.59 12.96 -1.28
C CYS A 169 16.35 13.33 0.01
N PRO A 170 17.50 12.69 0.31
CA PRO A 170 18.30 13.07 1.46
C PRO A 170 18.75 14.52 1.40
N SER A 171 18.49 15.28 2.46
CA SER A 171 18.77 16.73 2.55
C SER A 171 20.25 17.09 2.35
N GLU A 172 21.13 16.17 2.74
CA GLU A 172 22.59 16.26 2.73
C GLU A 172 23.21 15.78 1.41
N GLU A 173 22.40 15.28 0.47
CA GLU A 173 22.87 14.90 -0.86
C GLU A 173 23.15 16.14 -1.71
N THR A 174 24.44 16.38 -1.97
CA THR A 174 24.93 17.55 -2.72
C THR A 174 25.07 17.27 -4.21
N ARG A 175 25.09 16.00 -4.65
CA ARG A 175 25.12 15.65 -6.07
C ARG A 175 23.79 16.03 -6.73
N SER A 176 23.83 16.13 -8.06
CA SER A 176 22.60 16.18 -8.85
C SER A 176 21.81 14.89 -8.62
N ILE A 177 20.54 15.00 -8.27
CA ILE A 177 19.65 13.86 -8.04
C ILE A 177 18.73 13.71 -9.25
N VAL A 178 18.74 12.53 -9.87
CA VAL A 178 17.85 12.17 -10.97
C VAL A 178 16.80 11.20 -10.46
N SER A 179 15.54 11.56 -10.62
CA SER A 179 14.42 10.62 -10.52
C SER A 179 14.37 9.81 -11.81
N LEU A 180 14.63 8.50 -11.70
CA LEU A 180 14.58 7.57 -12.83
C LEU A 180 13.19 6.93 -12.86
N ASP A 181 12.29 7.52 -13.64
CA ASP A 181 10.89 7.13 -13.71
C ASP A 181 10.68 6.00 -14.71
N THR A 182 10.27 4.84 -14.20
CA THR A 182 10.08 3.62 -14.98
C THR A 182 8.75 3.55 -15.73
N SER A 183 7.82 4.49 -15.54
CA SER A 183 6.44 4.43 -16.04
C SER A 183 6.29 4.20 -17.55
N GLN A 184 7.30 4.56 -18.36
CA GLN A 184 7.28 4.39 -19.82
C GLN A 184 7.84 3.04 -20.30
N MET A 185 8.48 2.29 -19.40
CA MET A 185 8.97 0.92 -19.61
C MET A 185 7.92 -0.06 -19.03
N ASN A 186 6.82 -0.26 -19.77
CA ASN A 186 5.57 -0.83 -19.25
C ASN A 186 4.94 -1.95 -20.12
N ARG A 187 5.73 -2.59 -20.98
CA ARG A 187 5.24 -3.63 -21.90
C ARG A 187 5.24 -5.02 -21.28
N ILE A 188 4.23 -5.82 -21.61
CA ILE A 188 4.35 -7.29 -21.57
C ILE A 188 5.19 -7.69 -22.78
N LEU A 189 6.39 -8.20 -22.56
CA LEU A 189 7.35 -8.56 -23.61
C LEU A 189 6.98 -9.89 -24.27
N TRP A 190 6.55 -10.87 -23.47
CA TRP A 190 5.98 -12.12 -23.95
C TRP A 190 5.15 -12.82 -22.88
N ILE A 191 4.24 -13.69 -23.34
CA ILE A 191 3.46 -14.61 -22.51
C ILE A 191 3.83 -16.04 -22.93
N ASP A 192 4.29 -16.84 -21.98
CA ASP A 192 4.55 -18.27 -22.18
C ASP A 192 3.41 -19.07 -21.56
N GLU A 193 2.47 -19.47 -22.42
CA GLU A 193 1.29 -20.24 -22.02
C GLU A 193 1.62 -21.66 -21.57
N LYS A 194 2.75 -22.23 -22.02
CA LYS A 194 3.17 -23.59 -21.63
C LYS A 194 3.71 -23.60 -20.20
N ASN A 195 4.51 -22.61 -19.87
CA ASN A 195 5.11 -22.47 -18.54
C ASN A 195 4.28 -21.61 -17.57
N LEU A 196 3.20 -20.99 -18.07
CA LEU A 196 2.32 -20.09 -17.33
C LEU A 196 3.10 -18.97 -16.64
N THR A 197 3.90 -18.28 -17.45
CA THR A 197 4.69 -17.12 -17.04
C THR A 197 4.55 -15.99 -18.05
N ALA A 198 4.58 -14.75 -17.57
CA ALA A 198 4.71 -13.55 -18.41
C ALA A 198 6.00 -12.82 -18.07
N HIS A 199 6.70 -12.34 -19.08
CA HIS A 199 7.90 -11.50 -18.92
C HIS A 199 7.57 -10.06 -19.27
N VAL A 200 7.84 -9.17 -18.34
CA VAL A 200 7.22 -7.86 -18.30
C VAL A 200 8.23 -6.82 -17.87
N GLU A 201 8.16 -5.66 -18.52
CA GLU A 201 8.91 -4.49 -18.12
C GLU A 201 8.43 -3.96 -16.75
N ALA A 202 9.38 -3.54 -15.91
CA ALA A 202 9.15 -3.31 -14.49
C ALA A 202 8.27 -2.07 -14.18
N GLY A 203 8.09 -1.17 -15.13
CA GLY A 203 7.30 0.05 -14.97
C GLY A 203 5.79 -0.14 -15.11
N ILE A 204 5.33 -1.31 -15.58
CA ILE A 204 3.90 -1.58 -15.71
C ILE A 204 3.21 -1.50 -14.34
N VAL A 205 2.06 -0.84 -14.28
CA VAL A 205 1.22 -0.81 -13.08
C VAL A 205 0.30 -2.01 -13.02
N GLY A 206 -0.08 -2.41 -11.81
CA GLY A 206 -0.90 -3.60 -11.60
C GLY A 206 -2.23 -3.58 -12.36
N GLN A 207 -2.90 -2.44 -12.42
CA GLN A 207 -4.15 -2.30 -13.18
C GLN A 207 -3.97 -2.62 -14.68
N ASP A 208 -2.87 -2.18 -15.29
CA ASP A 208 -2.61 -2.44 -16.71
C ASP A 208 -2.08 -3.84 -16.95
N LEU A 209 -1.25 -4.36 -16.05
CA LEU A 209 -0.77 -5.73 -16.09
C LEU A 209 -1.94 -6.72 -16.10
N GLU A 210 -2.86 -6.59 -15.14
CA GLU A 210 -4.04 -7.44 -15.09
C GLU A 210 -4.94 -7.23 -16.31
N ARG A 211 -5.20 -5.98 -16.73
CA ARG A 211 -6.02 -5.71 -17.92
C ARG A 211 -5.47 -6.39 -19.18
N LEU A 212 -4.18 -6.25 -19.46
CA LEU A 212 -3.54 -6.80 -20.65
C LEU A 212 -3.43 -8.33 -20.61
N LEU A 213 -3.15 -8.92 -19.44
CA LEU A 213 -3.18 -10.37 -19.28
C LEU A 213 -4.60 -10.94 -19.45
N ASN A 214 -5.62 -10.24 -18.94
CA ASN A 214 -7.01 -10.66 -19.04
C ASN A 214 -7.49 -10.74 -20.50
N GLU A 215 -6.98 -9.86 -21.38
CA GLU A 215 -7.24 -9.91 -22.83
C GLU A 215 -6.75 -11.24 -23.45
N SER A 216 -5.77 -11.90 -22.82
CA SER A 216 -5.25 -13.22 -23.19
C SER A 216 -5.81 -14.36 -22.32
N GLY A 217 -6.78 -14.09 -21.44
CA GLY A 217 -7.38 -15.09 -20.56
C GLY A 217 -6.56 -15.46 -19.30
N TYR A 218 -5.58 -14.63 -18.94
CA TYR A 218 -4.70 -14.85 -17.79
C TYR A 218 -4.76 -13.72 -16.76
N CYS A 219 -4.27 -13.95 -15.55
CA CYS A 219 -4.08 -12.96 -14.49
C CYS A 219 -2.82 -13.29 -13.66
N THR A 220 -2.27 -12.33 -12.93
CA THR A 220 -1.30 -12.62 -11.87
C THR A 220 -1.98 -12.89 -10.54
N GLY A 221 -3.14 -12.25 -10.31
CA GLY A 221 -3.84 -12.25 -9.02
C GLY A 221 -3.12 -11.46 -7.92
N HIS A 222 -2.04 -10.75 -8.24
CA HIS A 222 -1.33 -9.86 -7.33
C HIS A 222 -2.03 -8.52 -7.24
N GLU A 223 -2.91 -8.38 -6.25
CA GLU A 223 -3.74 -7.19 -6.07
C GLU A 223 -3.40 -6.46 -4.76
N PRO A 224 -2.29 -5.72 -4.68
CA PRO A 224 -2.08 -4.77 -3.59
C PRO A 224 -3.11 -3.64 -3.68
N ASP A 225 -3.46 -3.04 -2.56
CA ASP A 225 -4.47 -1.96 -2.51
C ASP A 225 -4.06 -0.74 -3.37
N SER A 226 -2.76 -0.59 -3.67
CA SER A 226 -2.18 0.46 -4.51
C SER A 226 -2.09 0.12 -6.02
N MET A 227 -2.65 -1.00 -6.48
CA MET A 227 -2.42 -1.55 -7.84
C MET A 227 -2.77 -0.61 -9.00
N GLU A 228 -3.60 0.41 -8.78
CA GLU A 228 -3.90 1.45 -9.77
C GLU A 228 -2.65 2.25 -10.18
N PHE A 229 -1.65 2.32 -9.29
CA PHE A 229 -0.47 3.16 -9.47
C PHE A 229 0.85 2.41 -9.21
N SER A 230 0.90 1.49 -8.24
CA SER A 230 2.13 0.76 -7.91
C SER A 230 2.57 -0.13 -9.08
N SER A 231 3.87 -0.10 -9.38
CA SER A 231 4.48 -0.84 -10.49
C SER A 231 5.13 -2.15 -10.06
N LEU A 232 5.33 -3.06 -11.02
CA LEU A 232 5.96 -4.37 -10.82
C LEU A 232 7.38 -4.27 -10.20
N GLY A 233 8.20 -3.34 -10.67
CA GLY A 233 9.52 -3.08 -10.11
C GLY A 233 9.45 -2.56 -8.67
N GLY A 234 8.45 -1.74 -8.35
CA GLY A 234 8.16 -1.30 -6.99
C GLY A 234 7.82 -2.48 -6.08
N TRP A 235 6.98 -3.41 -6.54
CA TRP A 235 6.63 -4.61 -5.78
C TRP A 235 7.84 -5.48 -5.45
N VAL A 236 8.74 -5.67 -6.41
CA VAL A 236 10.01 -6.38 -6.18
C VAL A 236 10.86 -5.62 -5.16
N ALA A 237 11.00 -4.31 -5.33
CA ALA A 237 11.82 -3.47 -4.46
C ALA A 237 11.33 -3.42 -3.00
N THR A 238 10.03 -3.60 -2.74
CA THR A 238 9.43 -3.45 -1.40
C THR A 238 8.89 -4.75 -0.79
N ARG A 239 9.01 -5.89 -1.49
CA ARG A 239 8.37 -7.17 -1.11
C ARG A 239 6.86 -7.03 -0.92
N ALA A 240 6.19 -6.44 -1.91
CA ALA A 240 4.75 -6.19 -1.83
C ALA A 240 3.92 -7.47 -1.62
N SER A 241 2.84 -7.33 -0.86
CA SER A 241 1.86 -8.38 -0.61
C SER A 241 0.50 -7.98 -1.20
N GLY A 242 -0.12 -8.92 -1.90
CA GLY A 242 -1.43 -8.72 -2.54
C GLY A 242 -2.56 -9.29 -1.71
N MET A 243 -3.76 -8.75 -1.89
CA MET A 243 -4.99 -9.21 -1.23
C MET A 243 -5.21 -10.72 -1.35
N LYS A 244 -4.96 -11.29 -2.54
CA LYS A 244 -5.29 -12.68 -2.88
C LYS A 244 -4.12 -13.66 -2.72
N LYS A 245 -3.10 -13.31 -1.94
CA LYS A 245 -1.86 -14.10 -1.81
C LYS A 245 -2.08 -15.56 -1.41
N ASN A 246 -3.21 -15.92 -0.80
CA ASN A 246 -3.50 -17.30 -0.42
C ASN A 246 -3.60 -18.26 -1.63
N ILE A 247 -3.99 -17.75 -2.80
CA ILE A 247 -4.02 -18.54 -4.06
C ILE A 247 -2.74 -18.32 -4.86
N TYR A 248 -2.30 -17.06 -4.98
CA TYR A 248 -1.27 -16.67 -5.96
C TYR A 248 0.14 -16.55 -5.38
N GLY A 249 0.26 -16.40 -4.05
CA GLY A 249 1.51 -16.07 -3.38
C GLY A 249 1.76 -14.56 -3.25
N ASN A 250 2.76 -14.20 -2.45
CA ASN A 250 3.32 -12.84 -2.42
C ASN A 250 4.29 -12.65 -3.60
N ILE A 251 4.89 -11.46 -3.72
CA ILE A 251 5.77 -11.16 -4.87
C ILE A 251 6.97 -12.11 -4.95
N GLU A 252 7.53 -12.55 -3.82
CA GLU A 252 8.62 -13.53 -3.76
C GLU A 252 8.23 -14.92 -4.28
N ASP A 253 6.93 -15.26 -4.23
CA ASP A 253 6.42 -16.53 -4.75
C ASP A 253 6.08 -16.44 -6.24
N LEU A 254 5.67 -15.25 -6.69
CA LEU A 254 5.24 -14.98 -8.07
C LEU A 254 6.41 -14.78 -9.02
N VAL A 255 7.49 -14.13 -8.57
CA VAL A 255 8.66 -13.84 -9.40
C VAL A 255 9.45 -15.12 -9.70
N VAL A 256 9.73 -15.35 -10.98
CA VAL A 256 10.53 -16.47 -11.49
C VAL A 256 11.91 -16.00 -11.94
N HIS A 257 12.01 -14.78 -12.47
CA HIS A 257 13.26 -14.23 -13.03
C HIS A 257 13.28 -12.70 -12.94
N ILE A 258 14.46 -12.12 -12.70
CA ILE A 258 14.66 -10.68 -12.57
C ILE A 258 15.88 -10.28 -13.41
N LYS A 259 15.76 -9.17 -14.16
CA LYS A 259 16.89 -8.45 -14.75
C LYS A 259 17.03 -7.08 -14.09
N MET A 260 18.17 -6.84 -13.45
CA MET A 260 18.47 -5.59 -12.73
C MET A 260 19.74 -4.94 -13.26
N VAL A 261 19.70 -3.63 -13.51
CA VAL A 261 20.88 -2.81 -13.86
C VAL A 261 21.45 -2.22 -12.58
N THR A 262 22.74 -2.46 -12.34
CA THR A 262 23.52 -1.87 -11.23
C THR A 262 24.73 -1.12 -11.78
N PRO A 263 25.40 -0.27 -10.99
CA PRO A 263 26.65 0.38 -11.39
C PRO A 263 27.77 -0.60 -11.78
N ARG A 264 27.75 -1.83 -11.23
CA ARG A 264 28.71 -2.88 -11.58
C ARG A 264 28.36 -3.64 -12.87
N GLY A 265 27.11 -3.59 -13.31
CA GLY A 265 26.60 -4.33 -14.47
C GLY A 265 25.21 -4.92 -14.25
N VAL A 266 24.81 -5.82 -15.15
CA VAL A 266 23.49 -6.46 -15.13
C VAL A 266 23.52 -7.73 -14.27
N ILE A 267 22.55 -7.83 -13.35
CA ILE A 267 22.27 -9.06 -12.61
C ILE A 267 21.13 -9.80 -13.31
N GLU A 268 21.40 -11.00 -13.78
CA GLU A 268 20.45 -11.86 -14.47
C GLU A 268 20.85 -13.34 -14.35
N LYS A 269 19.90 -14.23 -14.02
CA LYS A 269 20.15 -15.67 -14.05
C LYS A 269 20.09 -16.20 -15.48
N SER A 270 20.90 -17.20 -15.80
CA SER A 270 21.00 -17.77 -17.16
C SER A 270 19.82 -18.65 -17.59
N CYS A 271 18.97 -19.08 -16.66
CA CYS A 271 17.82 -19.94 -16.97
C CYS A 271 16.62 -19.63 -16.08
N GLN A 272 15.45 -20.14 -16.47
CA GLN A 272 14.17 -19.98 -15.77
C GLN A 272 13.69 -21.31 -15.16
N GLY A 273 14.64 -22.14 -14.67
CA GLY A 273 14.28 -23.38 -13.96
C GLY A 273 13.41 -23.05 -12.73
N PRO A 274 12.31 -23.79 -12.48
CA PRO A 274 11.30 -23.40 -11.49
C PRO A 274 11.79 -23.43 -10.03
N ARG A 275 12.89 -24.14 -9.76
CA ARG A 275 13.59 -24.15 -8.48
C ARG A 275 15.06 -24.52 -8.72
N MET A 276 15.98 -23.82 -8.06
CA MET A 276 17.42 -24.05 -8.18
C MET A 276 18.08 -24.28 -6.82
N SER A 277 19.23 -24.94 -6.84
CA SER A 277 20.09 -25.16 -5.68
C SER A 277 21.52 -24.81 -6.05
N THR A 278 21.75 -23.54 -6.39
CA THR A 278 23.01 -23.03 -6.96
C THR A 278 23.66 -22.01 -6.02
N GLY A 279 23.62 -22.28 -4.72
CA GLY A 279 24.03 -21.34 -3.66
C GLY A 279 22.88 -20.43 -3.18
N PRO A 280 23.19 -19.36 -2.42
CA PRO A 280 22.19 -18.38 -2.00
C PRO A 280 21.42 -17.78 -3.19
N ASP A 281 20.12 -17.61 -3.04
CA ASP A 281 19.29 -17.08 -4.13
C ASP A 281 19.50 -15.58 -4.30
N VAL A 282 20.23 -15.19 -5.35
CA VAL A 282 20.49 -13.78 -5.70
C VAL A 282 19.22 -12.95 -5.94
N HIS A 283 18.07 -13.54 -6.28
CA HIS A 283 16.82 -12.78 -6.37
C HIS A 283 16.42 -12.21 -5.00
N HIS A 284 16.71 -12.90 -3.90
CA HIS A 284 16.44 -12.41 -2.55
C HIS A 284 17.39 -11.30 -2.08
N PHE A 285 18.48 -11.05 -2.82
CA PHE A 285 19.33 -9.87 -2.60
C PHE A 285 18.70 -8.62 -3.23
N ILE A 286 17.84 -8.81 -4.24
CA ILE A 286 17.12 -7.75 -4.96
C ILE A 286 15.75 -7.50 -4.32
N LEU A 287 15.03 -8.56 -3.92
CA LEU A 287 13.72 -8.45 -3.29
C LEU A 287 13.83 -7.71 -1.95
N GLY A 288 13.17 -6.56 -1.83
CA GLY A 288 13.25 -5.71 -0.64
C GLY A 288 14.47 -4.77 -0.62
N SER A 289 15.16 -4.58 -1.75
CA SER A 289 16.32 -3.69 -1.81
C SER A 289 15.96 -2.20 -1.84
N GLU A 290 14.68 -1.85 -1.96
CA GLU A 290 14.13 -0.49 -1.85
C GLU A 290 14.89 0.58 -2.67
N GLY A 291 15.29 0.21 -3.90
CA GLY A 291 15.98 1.11 -4.83
C GLY A 291 17.44 1.44 -4.47
N THR A 292 18.04 0.74 -3.49
CA THR A 292 19.42 1.01 -3.03
C THR A 292 20.51 0.36 -3.88
N LEU A 293 20.19 -0.62 -4.72
CA LEU A 293 21.20 -1.43 -5.43
C LEU A 293 21.27 -1.15 -6.94
N GLY A 294 20.18 -0.64 -7.52
CA GLY A 294 19.99 -0.64 -8.96
C GLY A 294 18.53 -0.43 -9.38
N VAL A 295 18.27 -0.61 -10.66
CA VAL A 295 16.93 -0.56 -11.27
C VAL A 295 16.52 -1.96 -11.72
N VAL A 296 15.41 -2.47 -11.19
CA VAL A 296 14.74 -3.64 -11.77
C VAL A 296 14.12 -3.21 -13.10
N THR A 297 14.51 -3.86 -14.20
CA THR A 297 14.09 -3.47 -15.56
C THR A 297 13.06 -4.41 -16.16
N GLU A 298 13.23 -5.72 -15.97
CA GLU A 298 12.35 -6.75 -16.49
C GLU A 298 12.17 -7.84 -15.44
N VAL A 299 10.97 -8.43 -15.40
CA VAL A 299 10.61 -9.49 -14.46
C VAL A 299 9.81 -10.56 -15.19
N THR A 300 10.20 -11.82 -15.08
CA THR A 300 9.29 -12.93 -15.37
C THR A 300 8.51 -13.28 -14.12
N MET A 301 7.19 -13.31 -14.21
CA MET A 301 6.31 -13.72 -13.11
C MET A 301 5.30 -14.78 -13.54
N LYS A 302 4.85 -15.58 -12.57
CA LYS A 302 3.80 -16.57 -12.76
C LYS A 302 2.48 -15.89 -13.13
N ILE A 303 1.75 -16.53 -14.04
CA ILE A 303 0.38 -16.17 -14.40
C ILE A 303 -0.52 -17.40 -14.23
N ARG A 304 -1.82 -17.16 -14.10
CA ARG A 304 -2.85 -18.19 -13.95
C ARG A 304 -3.98 -17.91 -14.94
N PRO A 305 -4.68 -18.95 -15.43
CA PRO A 305 -5.94 -18.73 -16.14
C PRO A 305 -6.89 -17.88 -15.29
N MET A 306 -7.68 -17.04 -15.94
CA MET A 306 -8.70 -16.26 -15.28
C MET A 306 -9.65 -17.15 -14.47
N PRO A 307 -9.99 -16.78 -13.23
CA PRO A 307 -10.95 -17.55 -12.44
C PRO A 307 -12.32 -17.51 -13.12
N GLU A 308 -12.92 -18.68 -13.31
CA GLU A 308 -14.25 -18.84 -13.90
C GLU A 308 -15.35 -18.16 -13.07
N TYR A 309 -15.18 -18.19 -11.74
CA TYR A 309 -16.19 -17.72 -10.80
C TYR A 309 -15.54 -17.05 -9.59
N GLN A 310 -16.15 -15.93 -9.15
CA GLN A 310 -15.82 -15.25 -7.90
C GLN A 310 -17.05 -15.22 -7.00
N LYS A 311 -16.84 -15.41 -5.69
CA LYS A 311 -17.89 -15.39 -4.68
C LYS A 311 -17.47 -14.57 -3.48
N TYR A 312 -18.28 -13.59 -3.12
CA TYR A 312 -18.09 -12.82 -1.89
C TYR A 312 -18.89 -13.42 -0.73
N GLY A 313 -18.39 -13.20 0.49
CA GLY A 313 -19.05 -13.65 1.71
C GLY A 313 -18.69 -12.77 2.90
N SER A 314 -19.43 -12.93 3.99
CA SER A 314 -19.08 -12.32 5.27
C SER A 314 -19.60 -13.13 6.45
N VAL A 315 -18.89 -13.04 7.56
CA VAL A 315 -19.23 -13.72 8.83
C VAL A 315 -19.15 -12.71 9.97
N VAL A 316 -20.18 -12.65 10.81
CA VAL A 316 -20.15 -11.88 12.06
C VAL A 316 -19.82 -12.83 13.21
N PHE A 317 -18.92 -12.41 14.09
CA PHE A 317 -18.57 -13.13 15.32
C PHE A 317 -18.97 -12.33 16.57
N PRO A 318 -19.14 -12.98 17.73
CA PRO A 318 -19.51 -12.30 18.98
C PRO A 318 -18.48 -11.26 19.43
N ASN A 319 -17.20 -11.52 19.18
CA ASN A 319 -16.07 -10.66 19.52
C ASN A 319 -14.83 -10.99 18.67
N PHE A 320 -13.82 -10.13 18.75
CA PHE A 320 -12.61 -10.22 17.94
C PHE A 320 -11.81 -11.49 18.25
N GLU A 321 -11.79 -11.94 19.50
CA GLU A 321 -11.10 -13.13 19.96
C GLU A 321 -11.62 -14.40 19.27
N GLN A 322 -12.94 -14.55 19.17
CA GLN A 322 -13.56 -15.66 18.43
C GLN A 322 -13.26 -15.59 16.93
N GLY A 323 -13.26 -14.39 16.35
CA GLY A 323 -12.88 -14.18 14.96
C GLY A 323 -11.43 -14.61 14.70
N VAL A 324 -10.48 -14.21 15.56
CA VAL A 324 -9.06 -14.59 15.43
C VAL A 324 -8.89 -16.10 15.59
N ALA A 325 -9.58 -16.72 16.55
CA ALA A 325 -9.55 -18.18 16.73
C ALA A 325 -10.08 -18.93 15.50
N CYS A 326 -11.13 -18.41 14.87
CA CYS A 326 -11.65 -18.94 13.60
C CYS A 326 -10.61 -18.81 12.47
N LEU A 327 -10.01 -17.64 12.28
CA LEU A 327 -8.98 -17.42 11.25
C LEU A 327 -7.77 -18.33 11.46
N ARG A 328 -7.35 -18.52 12.71
CA ARG A 328 -6.31 -19.48 13.08
C ARG A 328 -6.69 -20.91 12.69
N GLU A 329 -7.93 -21.34 12.94
CA GLU A 329 -8.38 -22.69 12.59
C GLU A 329 -8.49 -22.89 11.07
N VAL A 330 -8.95 -21.87 10.33
CA VAL A 330 -8.94 -21.87 8.86
C VAL A 330 -7.51 -21.99 8.32
N ALA A 331 -6.55 -21.26 8.91
CA ALA A 331 -5.13 -21.35 8.56
C ALA A 331 -4.55 -22.73 8.89
N LYS A 332 -4.86 -23.27 10.07
CA LYS A 332 -4.42 -24.62 10.50
C LYS A 332 -4.92 -25.72 9.57
N GLN A 333 -6.14 -25.60 9.06
CA GLN A 333 -6.70 -26.53 8.07
C GLN A 333 -6.24 -26.21 6.63
N ARG A 334 -5.42 -25.17 6.45
CA ARG A 334 -4.91 -24.69 5.15
C ARG A 334 -6.01 -24.52 4.11
N CYS A 335 -7.17 -24.03 4.55
CA CYS A 335 -8.35 -23.81 3.72
C CYS A 335 -8.74 -22.32 3.72
N ALA A 336 -7.77 -21.41 3.80
CA ALA A 336 -8.05 -19.99 3.61
C ALA A 336 -8.59 -19.74 2.20
N PRO A 337 -9.64 -18.92 2.03
CA PRO A 337 -10.12 -18.51 0.71
C PRO A 337 -9.09 -17.57 0.03
N ALA A 338 -9.37 -17.12 -1.19
CA ALA A 338 -8.50 -16.17 -1.90
C ALA A 338 -8.13 -14.99 -1.01
N SER A 339 -9.12 -14.41 -0.31
CA SER A 339 -8.89 -13.43 0.74
C SER A 339 -9.87 -13.63 1.91
N ILE A 340 -9.35 -13.48 3.13
CA ILE A 340 -10.09 -13.46 4.39
C ILE A 340 -9.55 -12.33 5.26
N ARG A 341 -10.42 -11.39 5.65
CA ARG A 341 -10.03 -10.19 6.42
C ARG A 341 -10.96 -10.02 7.62
N LEU A 342 -10.42 -10.06 8.83
CA LEU A 342 -11.19 -9.90 10.07
C LEU A 342 -11.03 -8.48 10.61
N MET A 343 -12.09 -7.69 10.56
CA MET A 343 -12.12 -6.31 11.07
C MET A 343 -12.67 -6.25 12.49
N ASP A 344 -12.06 -5.43 13.34
CA ASP A 344 -12.60 -5.16 14.67
C ASP A 344 -13.90 -4.34 14.62
N ASN A 345 -14.49 -4.09 15.79
CA ASN A 345 -15.79 -3.44 15.90
C ASN A 345 -15.80 -2.00 15.35
N GLU A 346 -14.70 -1.26 15.50
CA GLU A 346 -14.61 0.12 15.01
C GLU A 346 -14.63 0.18 13.49
N GLN A 347 -13.92 -0.73 12.83
CA GLN A 347 -14.00 -0.87 11.37
C GLN A 347 -15.37 -1.36 10.89
N PHE A 348 -16.05 -2.23 11.66
CA PHE A 348 -17.42 -2.61 11.34
C PHE A 348 -18.39 -1.40 11.38
N LYS A 349 -18.32 -0.58 12.44
CA LYS A 349 -19.11 0.66 12.56
C LYS A 349 -18.82 1.62 11.41
N PHE A 350 -17.55 1.80 11.08
CA PHE A 350 -17.12 2.62 9.95
C PHE A 350 -17.65 2.10 8.60
N GLY A 351 -17.57 0.79 8.35
CA GLY A 351 -18.14 0.17 7.15
C GLY A 351 -19.66 0.35 7.05
N HIS A 352 -20.37 0.45 8.18
CA HIS A 352 -21.79 0.80 8.21
C HIS A 352 -22.03 2.28 7.87
N ALA A 353 -21.21 3.18 8.38
CA ALA A 353 -21.28 4.62 8.08
C ALA A 353 -21.05 4.94 6.59
N LEU A 354 -20.28 4.08 5.89
CA LEU A 354 -20.00 4.19 4.46
C LEU A 354 -21.08 3.62 3.54
N LYS A 355 -22.24 3.18 4.06
CA LYS A 355 -23.35 2.71 3.22
C LYS A 355 -23.93 3.86 2.37
N PRO A 356 -24.02 3.71 1.03
CA PRO A 356 -24.62 4.73 0.19
C PRO A 356 -26.15 4.75 0.33
N GLN A 357 -26.77 5.90 0.02
CA GLN A 357 -28.21 6.13 0.13
C GLN A 357 -29.09 5.21 -0.75
N VAL A 358 -28.50 4.49 -1.71
CA VAL A 358 -29.20 3.59 -2.65
C VAL A 358 -29.61 2.24 -2.01
N SER A 359 -29.41 2.05 -0.69
CA SER A 359 -29.94 0.87 -0.02
C SER A 359 -31.48 0.87 -0.08
N SER A 360 -32.04 0.05 -0.97
CA SER A 360 -33.48 -0.17 -1.15
C SER A 360 -34.23 -0.25 0.18
N ILE A 361 -35.46 0.26 0.23
CA ILE A 361 -36.38 0.15 1.39
C ILE A 361 -36.47 -1.31 1.89
N PHE A 362 -36.32 -2.29 0.99
CA PHE A 362 -36.32 -3.72 1.33
C PHE A 362 -35.05 -4.17 2.09
N THR A 363 -33.89 -3.57 1.80
CA THR A 363 -32.62 -3.85 2.51
C THR A 363 -32.58 -3.26 3.92
N SER A 364 -33.19 -2.10 4.18
CA SER A 364 -33.24 -1.53 5.54
C SER A 364 -34.15 -2.35 6.47
N PHE A 365 -35.22 -2.93 5.93
CA PHE A 365 -36.11 -3.85 6.66
C PHE A 365 -35.39 -5.16 7.05
N LEU A 366 -34.63 -5.76 6.12
CA LEU A 366 -33.81 -6.94 6.38
C LEU A 366 -32.65 -6.64 7.36
N ASP A 367 -32.02 -5.47 7.27
CA ASP A 367 -30.98 -5.03 8.21
C ASP A 367 -31.55 -4.82 9.63
N GLY A 368 -32.77 -4.27 9.74
CA GLY A 368 -33.49 -4.16 11.01
C GLY A 368 -33.81 -5.53 11.63
N LEU A 369 -34.29 -6.48 10.84
CA LEU A 369 -34.57 -7.86 11.28
C LEU A 369 -33.30 -8.63 11.65
N LYS A 370 -32.21 -8.49 10.88
CA LYS A 370 -30.89 -9.07 11.22
C LYS A 370 -30.32 -8.45 12.49
N LYS A 371 -30.42 -7.12 12.67
CA LYS A 371 -30.01 -6.44 13.90
C LYS A 371 -30.78 -6.98 15.09
N ILE A 372 -32.09 -7.15 14.98
CA ILE A 372 -32.94 -7.76 16.02
C ILE A 372 -32.56 -9.22 16.28
N TYR A 373 -32.31 -10.03 15.25
CA TYR A 373 -31.90 -11.43 15.43
C TYR A 373 -30.53 -11.56 16.11
N ILE A 374 -29.55 -10.79 15.65
CA ILE A 374 -28.18 -10.79 16.18
C ILE A 374 -28.17 -10.32 17.65
N THR A 375 -28.89 -9.24 17.95
CA THR A 375 -28.88 -8.62 19.29
C THR A 375 -29.86 -9.25 20.28
N LYS A 376 -31.08 -9.59 19.85
CA LYS A 376 -32.12 -10.12 20.74
C LYS A 376 -32.19 -11.64 20.79
N PHE A 377 -31.89 -12.33 19.68
CA PHE A 377 -32.01 -13.81 19.63
C PHE A 377 -30.68 -14.54 19.77
N LYS A 378 -29.57 -13.94 19.31
CA LYS A 378 -28.21 -14.48 19.47
C LYS A 378 -27.39 -13.79 20.56
N GLY A 379 -27.86 -12.64 21.07
CA GLY A 379 -27.26 -11.95 22.21
C GLY A 379 -25.89 -11.32 21.92
N PHE A 380 -25.55 -11.05 20.65
CA PHE A 380 -24.27 -10.40 20.34
C PHE A 380 -24.32 -8.94 20.76
N ASP A 381 -23.29 -8.50 21.47
CA ASP A 381 -23.09 -7.10 21.82
C ASP A 381 -22.65 -6.29 20.58
N PRO A 382 -23.45 -5.31 20.11
CA PRO A 382 -23.09 -4.45 18.98
C PRO A 382 -21.77 -3.70 19.14
N ASN A 383 -21.30 -3.50 20.37
CA ASN A 383 -20.04 -2.81 20.67
C ASN A 383 -18.83 -3.73 20.73
N ARG A 384 -19.04 -5.05 20.64
CA ARG A 384 -17.96 -6.05 20.67
C ARG A 384 -17.87 -6.90 19.42
N LEU A 385 -18.98 -7.07 18.70
CA LEU A 385 -19.02 -7.91 17.51
C LEU A 385 -17.97 -7.47 16.48
N CYS A 386 -17.50 -8.42 15.69
CA CYS A 386 -16.52 -8.19 14.65
C CYS A 386 -16.94 -8.93 13.37
N VAL A 387 -16.32 -8.60 12.23
CA VAL A 387 -16.73 -9.15 10.92
C VAL A 387 -15.54 -9.66 10.14
N ALA A 388 -15.66 -10.86 9.57
CA ALA A 388 -14.77 -11.31 8.52
C ALA A 388 -15.41 -11.09 7.14
N THR A 389 -14.66 -10.52 6.19
CA THR A 389 -15.03 -10.52 4.77
C THR A 389 -14.25 -11.59 4.03
N LEU A 390 -14.92 -12.25 3.08
CA LEU A 390 -14.42 -13.41 2.36
C LEU A 390 -14.54 -13.19 0.85
N LEU A 391 -13.49 -13.57 0.11
CA LEU A 391 -13.50 -13.66 -1.35
C LEU A 391 -12.94 -15.03 -1.74
N PHE A 392 -13.73 -15.78 -2.48
CA PHE A 392 -13.35 -17.05 -3.10
C PHE A 392 -13.28 -16.86 -4.61
N GLU A 393 -12.33 -17.51 -5.27
CA GLU A 393 -12.30 -17.52 -6.73
C GLU A 393 -11.67 -18.79 -7.30
N GLY A 394 -12.06 -19.16 -8.52
CA GLY A 394 -11.62 -20.36 -9.21
C GLY A 394 -12.75 -21.02 -9.99
N ASN A 395 -12.70 -22.34 -10.14
CA ASN A 395 -13.79 -23.12 -10.72
C ASN A 395 -15.02 -23.09 -9.78
N ARG A 396 -16.21 -22.91 -10.37
CA ARG A 396 -17.45 -22.68 -9.61
C ARG A 396 -17.76 -23.76 -8.57
N GLU A 397 -17.61 -25.04 -8.94
CA GLU A 397 -17.93 -26.15 -8.03
C GLU A 397 -17.00 -26.16 -6.82
N LYS A 398 -15.69 -26.00 -7.05
CA LYS A 398 -14.68 -25.93 -5.99
C LYS A 398 -14.90 -24.73 -5.08
N VAL A 399 -15.25 -23.57 -5.65
CA VAL A 399 -15.55 -22.36 -4.88
C VAL A 399 -16.72 -22.58 -3.93
N LEU A 400 -17.82 -23.19 -4.38
CA LEU A 400 -19.00 -23.41 -3.53
C LEU A 400 -18.75 -24.46 -2.43
N GLN A 401 -17.98 -25.51 -2.72
CA GLN A 401 -17.55 -26.49 -1.72
C GLN A 401 -16.64 -25.86 -0.66
N HIS A 402 -15.67 -25.05 -1.10
CA HIS A 402 -14.74 -24.34 -0.22
C HIS A 402 -15.44 -23.28 0.63
N GLU A 403 -16.39 -22.54 0.04
CA GLU A 403 -17.26 -21.61 0.76
C GLU A 403 -17.96 -22.31 1.91
N LYS A 404 -18.63 -23.43 1.64
CA LYS A 404 -19.30 -24.23 2.67
C LYS A 404 -18.34 -24.66 3.79
N GLN A 405 -17.16 -25.17 3.44
CA GLN A 405 -16.16 -25.59 4.43
C GLN A 405 -15.78 -24.45 5.38
N VAL A 406 -15.52 -23.25 4.85
CA VAL A 406 -15.12 -22.08 5.66
C VAL A 406 -16.26 -21.64 6.58
N TYR A 407 -17.51 -21.60 6.09
CA TYR A 407 -18.66 -21.28 6.95
C TYR A 407 -18.91 -22.35 8.03
N ASP A 408 -18.74 -23.63 7.71
CA ASP A 408 -18.87 -24.73 8.68
C ASP A 408 -17.81 -24.65 9.79
N ILE A 409 -16.58 -24.21 9.47
CA ILE A 409 -15.56 -23.89 10.48
C ILE A 409 -15.99 -22.69 11.31
N ALA A 410 -16.41 -21.59 10.68
CA ALA A 410 -16.79 -20.37 11.37
C ALA A 410 -17.95 -20.58 12.36
N ALA A 411 -18.91 -21.43 12.03
CA ALA A 411 -20.01 -21.79 12.91
C ALA A 411 -19.54 -22.38 14.26
N LYS A 412 -18.40 -23.09 14.30
CA LYS A 412 -17.81 -23.64 15.54
C LYS A 412 -17.29 -22.58 16.50
N PHE A 413 -17.02 -21.37 15.99
CA PHE A 413 -16.57 -20.20 16.75
C PHE A 413 -17.70 -19.17 16.94
N GLY A 414 -18.96 -19.60 16.79
CA GLY A 414 -20.12 -18.73 16.89
C GLY A 414 -20.31 -17.79 15.70
N GLY A 415 -19.58 -18.01 14.59
CA GLY A 415 -19.71 -17.22 13.38
C GLY A 415 -21.08 -17.41 12.71
N LEU A 416 -21.70 -16.30 12.30
CA LEU A 416 -22.97 -16.28 11.57
C LEU A 416 -22.77 -15.64 10.20
N ALA A 417 -23.29 -16.28 9.15
CA ALA A 417 -23.26 -15.72 7.81
C ALA A 417 -23.96 -14.35 7.77
N ALA A 418 -23.26 -13.33 7.29
CA ALA A 418 -23.72 -11.94 7.28
C ALA A 418 -24.03 -11.41 5.86
N GLY A 419 -23.95 -12.28 4.86
CA GLY A 419 -24.38 -12.03 3.48
C GLY A 419 -23.26 -11.56 2.55
N GLU A 420 -23.48 -11.77 1.26
CA GLU A 420 -22.54 -11.46 0.18
C GLU A 420 -22.28 -9.96 0.03
N ASP A 421 -23.34 -9.13 0.12
CA ASP A 421 -23.26 -7.68 -0.06
C ASP A 421 -22.25 -6.99 0.87
N ASN A 422 -22.15 -7.46 2.13
CA ASN A 422 -21.19 -6.92 3.09
C ASN A 422 -19.75 -7.31 2.71
N GLY A 423 -19.54 -8.54 2.24
CA GLY A 423 -18.27 -8.98 1.69
C GLY A 423 -17.85 -8.12 0.51
N GLN A 424 -18.70 -8.06 -0.52
CA GLN A 424 -18.44 -7.30 -1.73
C GLN A 424 -18.16 -5.82 -1.44
N ARG A 425 -18.96 -5.18 -0.56
CA ARG A 425 -18.73 -3.79 -0.15
C ARG A 425 -17.38 -3.62 0.53
N GLY A 426 -17.01 -4.50 1.46
CA GLY A 426 -15.71 -4.43 2.15
C GLY A 426 -14.53 -4.48 1.17
N TYR A 427 -14.60 -5.34 0.16
CA TYR A 427 -13.58 -5.40 -0.89
C TYR A 427 -13.55 -4.16 -1.77
N MET A 428 -14.72 -3.66 -2.19
CA MET A 428 -14.81 -2.42 -2.95
C MET A 428 -14.28 -1.20 -2.19
N LEU A 429 -14.49 -1.14 -0.87
CA LEU A 429 -14.05 -0.03 -0.03
C LEU A 429 -12.52 0.08 0.06
N THR A 430 -11.80 -1.02 -0.14
CA THR A 430 -10.34 -1.09 -0.12
C THR A 430 -9.69 -0.01 -1.00
N PHE A 431 -10.21 0.21 -2.21
CA PHE A 431 -9.64 1.15 -3.17
C PHE A 431 -10.04 2.62 -2.95
N VAL A 432 -11.02 2.88 -2.06
CA VAL A 432 -11.48 4.25 -1.79
C VAL A 432 -11.03 4.78 -0.43
N ILE A 433 -10.62 3.92 0.52
CA ILE A 433 -10.21 4.34 1.87
C ILE A 433 -9.06 5.36 1.83
N ALA A 434 -8.10 5.21 0.92
CA ALA A 434 -6.98 6.14 0.80
C ALA A 434 -7.42 7.59 0.49
N TYR A 435 -8.54 7.77 -0.22
CA TYR A 435 -9.12 9.09 -0.50
C TYR A 435 -9.74 9.78 0.72
N LEU A 436 -10.01 9.04 1.81
CA LEU A 436 -10.54 9.62 3.04
C LEU A 436 -9.46 10.37 3.84
N ARG A 437 -8.17 10.08 3.59
CA ARG A 437 -7.06 10.85 4.17
C ARG A 437 -7.18 12.33 3.81
N ASP A 438 -7.35 12.62 2.52
CA ASP A 438 -7.49 13.98 2.00
C ASP A 438 -8.70 14.69 2.63
N LEU A 439 -9.85 13.99 2.73
CA LEU A 439 -11.04 14.51 3.42
C LEU A 439 -10.74 14.80 4.89
N GLY A 440 -10.08 13.89 5.60
CA GLY A 440 -9.69 14.11 6.99
C GLY A 440 -8.87 15.38 7.15
N MET A 441 -7.84 15.54 6.32
CA MET A 441 -6.93 16.68 6.40
C MET A 441 -7.62 18.01 6.02
N ASP A 442 -8.69 18.00 5.21
CA ASP A 442 -9.51 19.19 4.97
C ASP A 442 -10.22 19.69 6.25
N TYR A 443 -10.38 18.83 7.26
CA TYR A 443 -11.12 19.09 8.50
C TYR A 443 -10.30 18.81 9.77
N TYR A 444 -8.99 19.05 9.70
CA TYR A 444 -8.05 18.91 10.83
C TYR A 444 -7.94 17.49 11.42
N VAL A 445 -8.21 16.46 10.62
CA VAL A 445 -7.97 15.07 11.01
C VAL A 445 -6.80 14.53 10.20
N MET A 446 -5.76 14.03 10.87
CA MET A 446 -4.67 13.31 10.21
C MET A 446 -4.65 11.88 10.68
N GLY A 447 -4.19 10.98 9.81
CA GLY A 447 -4.08 9.57 10.12
C GLY A 447 -3.46 8.79 8.99
N GLU A 448 -2.99 7.61 9.35
CA GLU A 448 -2.31 6.68 8.45
C GLU A 448 -2.63 5.25 8.89
N SER A 449 -2.32 4.33 7.99
CA SER A 449 -2.22 2.93 8.33
C SER A 449 -0.78 2.51 8.54
N PHE A 450 -0.60 1.57 9.46
CA PHE A 450 0.65 0.86 9.64
C PHE A 450 0.35 -0.61 9.96
N GLU A 451 1.36 -1.45 9.88
CA GLU A 451 1.16 -2.88 9.81
C GLU A 451 2.30 -3.65 10.45
N THR A 452 2.04 -4.92 10.76
CA THR A 452 3.02 -5.90 11.24
C THR A 452 2.58 -7.32 10.88
N SER A 453 3.52 -8.25 10.80
CA SER A 453 3.28 -9.68 10.94
C SER A 453 3.54 -10.12 12.38
N VAL A 454 2.85 -11.16 12.85
CA VAL A 454 2.96 -11.61 14.25
C VAL A 454 2.58 -13.10 14.38
N PRO A 455 3.24 -13.86 15.27
CA PRO A 455 2.82 -15.22 15.62
C PRO A 455 1.39 -15.31 16.16
N TRP A 456 0.71 -16.43 15.92
CA TRP A 456 -0.71 -16.59 16.26
C TRP A 456 -1.05 -16.37 17.74
N ASP A 457 -0.17 -16.76 18.65
CA ASP A 457 -0.33 -16.63 20.10
C ASP A 457 -0.20 -15.19 20.61
N ARG A 458 0.28 -14.26 19.76
CA ARG A 458 0.50 -12.85 20.12
C ARG A 458 -0.48 -11.88 19.43
N VAL A 459 -1.33 -12.36 18.51
CA VAL A 459 -2.26 -11.53 17.72
C VAL A 459 -3.21 -10.70 18.60
N LEU A 460 -3.76 -11.27 19.66
CA LEU A 460 -4.72 -10.56 20.50
C LEU A 460 -4.02 -9.51 21.36
N ASP A 461 -2.91 -9.89 22.01
CA ASP A 461 -2.11 -9.00 22.85
C ASP A 461 -1.60 -7.79 22.05
N ILE A 462 -1.03 -8.01 20.86
CA ILE A 462 -0.52 -6.90 20.04
C ILE A 462 -1.64 -5.95 19.61
N CYS A 463 -2.81 -6.47 19.21
CA CYS A 463 -3.95 -5.64 18.83
C CYS A 463 -4.47 -4.81 20.01
N GLN A 464 -4.50 -5.37 21.21
CA GLN A 464 -4.95 -4.66 22.40
C GLN A 464 -3.94 -3.61 22.86
N ASN A 465 -2.67 -4.01 23.01
CA ASN A 465 -1.62 -3.20 23.60
C ASN A 465 -1.23 -2.03 22.69
N VAL A 466 -1.11 -2.24 21.38
CA VAL A 466 -0.83 -1.16 20.42
C VAL A 466 -1.96 -0.13 20.39
N LYS A 467 -3.22 -0.57 20.41
CA LYS A 467 -4.36 0.36 20.47
C LYS A 467 -4.38 1.17 21.77
N ALA A 468 -4.11 0.52 22.90
CA ALA A 468 -4.01 1.20 24.19
C ALA A 468 -2.84 2.19 24.22
N ARG A 469 -1.68 1.82 23.66
CA ARG A 469 -0.50 2.67 23.57
C ARG A 469 -0.77 3.95 22.77
N ILE A 470 -1.42 3.84 21.62
CA ILE A 470 -1.81 5.00 20.81
C ILE A 470 -2.71 5.96 21.60
N VAL A 471 -3.74 5.45 22.27
CA VAL A 471 -4.66 6.29 23.07
C VAL A 471 -3.90 6.99 24.21
N HIS A 472 -2.99 6.27 24.88
CA HIS A 472 -2.17 6.82 25.94
C HIS A 472 -1.25 7.94 25.43
N GLU A 473 -0.45 7.67 24.39
CA GLU A 473 0.51 8.64 23.83
C GLU A 473 -0.17 9.88 23.27
N CYS A 474 -1.32 9.75 22.61
CA CYS A 474 -2.12 10.90 22.16
C CYS A 474 -2.55 11.78 23.34
N LYS A 475 -3.02 11.18 24.43
CA LYS A 475 -3.46 11.91 25.62
C LYS A 475 -2.29 12.68 26.26
N GLU A 476 -1.15 12.03 26.45
CA GLU A 476 0.05 12.67 27.03
C GLU A 476 0.58 13.82 26.17
N ARG A 477 0.34 13.79 24.86
CA ARG A 477 0.76 14.81 23.90
C ARG A 477 -0.29 15.90 23.64
N GLY A 478 -1.35 15.94 24.43
CA GLY A 478 -2.36 17.01 24.38
C GLY A 478 -3.36 16.90 23.24
N VAL A 479 -3.51 15.72 22.63
CA VAL A 479 -4.60 15.47 21.68
C VAL A 479 -5.94 15.56 22.43
N GLN A 480 -6.83 16.44 21.98
CA GLN A 480 -8.04 16.82 22.72
C GLN A 480 -9.13 15.74 22.71
N PHE A 481 -9.18 14.94 21.64
CA PHE A 481 -10.18 13.90 21.42
C PHE A 481 -9.51 12.53 21.40
N THR A 482 -10.23 11.51 21.85
CA THR A 482 -9.74 10.13 21.74
C THR A 482 -9.40 9.81 20.28
N PRO A 483 -8.20 9.30 19.97
CA PRO A 483 -7.83 8.96 18.60
C PRO A 483 -8.65 7.77 18.10
N LEU A 484 -8.90 7.73 16.79
CA LEU A 484 -9.26 6.48 16.13
C LEU A 484 -8.04 5.55 16.21
N SER A 485 -8.22 4.41 16.85
CA SER A 485 -7.23 3.34 16.91
C SER A 485 -7.93 2.01 16.69
N THR A 486 -7.78 1.43 15.50
CA THR A 486 -8.51 0.24 15.06
C THR A 486 -7.56 -0.70 14.32
N CYS A 487 -7.91 -1.99 14.29
CA CYS A 487 -7.11 -3.02 13.64
C CYS A 487 -7.98 -4.01 12.85
N ARG A 488 -7.34 -4.69 11.91
CA ARG A 488 -7.86 -5.88 11.22
C ARG A 488 -6.76 -6.90 10.98
N VAL A 489 -7.11 -8.18 10.98
CA VAL A 489 -6.24 -9.24 10.45
C VAL A 489 -6.48 -9.31 8.94
N THR A 490 -5.45 -9.03 8.14
CA THR A 490 -5.56 -8.95 6.67
C THR A 490 -5.06 -10.18 5.94
N GLN A 491 -4.12 -10.91 6.55
CA GLN A 491 -3.53 -12.12 5.98
C GLN A 491 -3.35 -13.18 7.06
N THR A 492 -3.45 -14.44 6.63
CA THR A 492 -3.22 -15.62 7.48
C THR A 492 -2.12 -16.48 6.90
N TYR A 493 -1.25 -17.00 7.74
CA TYR A 493 -0.15 -17.90 7.40
C TYR A 493 -0.18 -19.10 8.33
N ASP A 494 0.59 -20.13 8.00
CA ASP A 494 0.80 -21.27 8.91
C ASP A 494 1.30 -20.79 10.28
N ALA A 495 2.30 -19.90 10.28
CA ALA A 495 3.00 -19.47 11.50
C ALA A 495 2.39 -18.23 12.19
N GLY A 496 1.46 -17.52 11.56
CA GLY A 496 0.96 -16.27 12.11
C GLY A 496 0.02 -15.50 11.20
N ALA A 497 -0.08 -14.20 11.45
CA ALA A 497 -1.01 -13.33 10.75
C ALA A 497 -0.37 -11.97 10.42
N CYS A 498 -0.91 -11.29 9.42
CA CYS A 498 -0.69 -9.86 9.22
C CYS A 498 -1.78 -9.08 9.95
N VAL A 499 -1.38 -8.15 10.82
CA VAL A 499 -2.26 -7.21 11.51
C VAL A 499 -2.03 -5.83 10.92
N TYR A 500 -3.12 -5.20 10.50
CA TYR A 500 -3.14 -3.89 9.87
C TYR A 500 -3.93 -2.92 10.74
N PHE A 501 -3.30 -1.82 11.14
CA PHE A 501 -3.88 -0.80 12.00
C PHE A 501 -4.22 0.44 11.18
N TYR A 502 -5.22 1.18 11.66
CA TYR A 502 -5.42 2.58 11.33
C TYR A 502 -5.35 3.41 12.61
N PHE A 503 -4.59 4.49 12.53
CA PHE A 503 -4.46 5.50 13.56
C PHE A 503 -4.81 6.86 12.96
N GLY A 504 -5.70 7.61 13.61
CA GLY A 504 -5.94 9.00 13.24
C GLY A 504 -6.51 9.82 14.39
N PHE A 505 -6.29 11.12 14.36
CA PHE A 505 -6.75 12.04 15.39
C PHE A 505 -7.01 13.44 14.85
N ASN A 506 -7.80 14.19 15.61
CA ASN A 506 -8.06 15.60 15.35
C ASN A 506 -6.92 16.44 15.95
N TYR A 507 -6.19 17.14 15.08
CA TYR A 507 -4.97 17.85 15.45
C TYR A 507 -5.17 19.33 15.81
N ARG A 508 -6.42 19.80 15.92
CA ARG A 508 -6.70 21.18 16.31
C ARG A 508 -6.13 21.51 17.69
N GLY A 509 -5.47 22.65 17.78
CA GLY A 509 -4.88 23.15 19.02
C GLY A 509 -3.45 22.66 19.28
N LEU A 510 -2.92 21.74 18.46
CA LEU A 510 -1.52 21.36 18.52
C LEU A 510 -0.67 22.37 17.74
N SER A 511 0.53 22.68 18.26
CA SER A 511 1.50 23.56 17.61
C SER A 511 2.25 22.86 16.48
N ASP A 512 2.62 21.59 16.68
CA ASP A 512 3.33 20.76 15.70
C ASP A 512 2.64 19.39 15.57
N PRO A 513 1.57 19.30 14.76
CA PRO A 513 0.74 18.11 14.68
C PRO A 513 1.46 16.93 14.02
N VAL A 514 2.37 17.20 13.07
CA VAL A 514 3.13 16.15 12.38
C VAL A 514 4.11 15.49 13.34
N HIS A 515 4.83 16.28 14.14
CA HIS A 515 5.76 15.73 15.12
C HIS A 515 5.04 14.89 16.19
N VAL A 516 3.86 15.33 16.65
CA VAL A 516 3.02 14.53 17.57
C VAL A 516 2.62 13.20 16.92
N TYR A 517 2.19 13.21 15.65
CA TYR A 517 1.87 12.00 14.91
C TYR A 517 3.07 11.05 14.83
N GLU A 518 4.26 11.54 14.45
CA GLU A 518 5.48 10.75 14.34
C GLU A 518 5.87 10.09 15.66
N GLN A 519 5.80 10.82 16.77
CA GLN A 519 6.08 10.27 18.10
C GLN A 519 5.10 9.17 18.50
N VAL A 520 3.82 9.31 18.15
CA VAL A 520 2.80 8.28 18.45
C VAL A 520 2.98 7.05 17.55
N GLU A 521 3.29 7.21 16.26
CA GLU A 521 3.57 6.06 15.38
C GLU A 521 4.85 5.32 15.79
N HIS A 522 5.90 6.06 16.16
CA HIS A 522 7.14 5.50 16.72
C HIS A 522 6.85 4.70 17.99
N ALA A 523 6.10 5.25 18.94
CA ALA A 523 5.69 4.55 20.16
C ALA A 523 4.82 3.32 19.87
N ALA A 524 3.95 3.37 18.85
CA ALA A 524 3.19 2.22 18.38
C ALA A 524 4.09 1.15 17.78
N ARG A 525 5.16 1.54 17.06
CA ARG A 525 6.15 0.60 16.53
C ARG A 525 6.95 -0.09 17.63
N GLU A 526 7.41 0.65 18.62
CA GLU A 526 8.05 0.10 19.83
C GLU A 526 7.13 -0.95 20.50
N GLU A 527 5.84 -0.63 20.64
CA GLU A 527 4.85 -1.54 21.21
C GLU A 527 4.66 -2.79 20.35
N ILE A 528 4.64 -2.67 19.02
CA ILE A 528 4.60 -3.80 18.09
C ILE A 528 5.78 -4.74 18.34
N LEU A 529 7.01 -4.19 18.36
CA LEU A 529 8.24 -4.97 18.52
C LEU A 529 8.28 -5.64 19.90
N ALA A 530 7.92 -4.92 20.96
CA ALA A 530 7.85 -5.44 22.32
C ALA A 530 6.83 -6.58 22.49
N ASN A 531 5.76 -6.59 21.68
CA ASN A 531 4.76 -7.65 21.70
C ASN A 531 5.09 -8.84 20.77
N GLY A 532 6.23 -8.82 20.08
CA GLY A 532 6.68 -9.89 19.18
C GLY A 532 6.18 -9.76 17.73
N GLY A 533 5.74 -8.56 17.34
CA GLY A 533 5.48 -8.23 15.95
C GLY A 533 6.77 -7.94 15.18
N SER A 534 6.74 -8.14 13.86
CA SER A 534 7.82 -7.74 12.95
C SER A 534 7.89 -6.23 12.72
N LEU A 535 9.04 -5.73 12.27
CA LEU A 535 9.19 -4.34 11.84
C LEU A 535 8.24 -3.92 10.71
N SER A 536 7.97 -4.81 9.76
CA SER A 536 7.04 -4.60 8.64
C SER A 536 6.70 -5.94 7.99
N HIS A 537 5.44 -6.15 7.59
CA HIS A 537 5.04 -7.25 6.72
C HIS A 537 5.17 -6.87 5.23
N HIS A 538 4.84 -5.64 4.83
CA HIS A 538 4.80 -5.26 3.40
C HIS A 538 4.98 -3.77 3.08
N HIS A 539 4.94 -2.86 4.04
CA HIS A 539 5.23 -1.44 3.78
C HIS A 539 6.73 -1.19 3.52
N GLY A 540 7.59 -2.10 3.99
CA GLY A 540 9.04 -1.98 3.91
C GLY A 540 9.59 -1.11 5.04
N VAL A 541 10.86 -0.78 4.92
CA VAL A 541 11.63 -0.05 5.94
C VAL A 541 11.82 1.40 5.51
N GLY A 542 12.24 1.61 4.25
CA GLY A 542 12.62 2.89 3.70
C GLY A 542 13.61 3.63 4.58
N LYS A 543 13.34 4.90 4.82
CA LYS A 543 14.02 5.70 5.85
C LYS A 543 13.25 5.70 7.17
N LEU A 544 11.93 5.57 7.11
CA LEU A 544 11.02 5.69 8.26
C LEU A 544 11.33 4.70 9.39
N ARG A 545 11.75 3.47 9.05
CA ARG A 545 11.96 2.39 10.04
C ARG A 545 13.41 1.97 10.20
N LYS A 546 14.33 2.79 9.68
CA LYS A 546 15.76 2.47 9.58
C LYS A 546 16.41 2.22 10.95
N GLU A 547 15.96 2.92 11.99
CA GLU A 547 16.57 2.84 13.33
C GLU A 547 16.47 1.44 13.96
N TRP A 548 15.41 0.68 13.68
CA TRP A 548 15.18 -0.66 14.23
C TRP A 548 15.87 -1.79 13.45
N MET A 549 16.55 -1.48 12.34
CA MET A 549 17.06 -2.49 11.42
C MET A 549 18.17 -3.36 12.05
N SER A 550 19.09 -2.76 12.79
CA SER A 550 20.18 -3.49 13.48
C SER A 550 19.66 -4.51 14.49
N GLU A 551 18.56 -4.20 15.17
CA GLU A 551 17.90 -5.11 16.11
C GLU A 551 17.09 -6.17 15.37
N THR A 552 16.46 -5.80 14.25
CA THR A 552 15.60 -6.70 13.46
C THR A 552 16.37 -7.79 12.74
N VAL A 553 17.51 -7.46 12.11
CA VAL A 553 18.29 -8.43 11.29
C VAL A 553 19.69 -8.72 11.84
N SER A 554 20.00 -8.24 13.05
CA SER A 554 21.33 -8.24 13.68
C SER A 554 22.38 -7.35 12.99
N ASN A 555 23.40 -6.94 13.73
CA ASN A 555 24.54 -6.20 13.19
C ASN A 555 25.29 -6.95 12.08
N VAL A 556 25.38 -8.28 12.17
CA VAL A 556 25.99 -9.11 11.12
C VAL A 556 25.13 -9.09 9.86
N GLY A 557 23.80 -9.19 10.00
CA GLY A 557 22.87 -9.07 8.87
C GLY A 557 22.96 -7.71 8.19
N ILE A 558 23.06 -6.61 8.96
CA ILE A 558 23.33 -5.28 8.41
C ILE A 558 24.67 -5.24 7.67
N GLY A 559 25.72 -5.84 8.23
CA GLY A 559 27.01 -5.96 7.57
C GLY A 559 26.93 -6.71 6.23
N MET A 560 26.12 -7.78 6.16
CA MET A 560 25.87 -8.50 4.92
C MET A 560 25.16 -7.63 3.87
N LEU A 561 24.09 -6.91 4.26
CA LEU A 561 23.38 -5.99 3.36
C LEU A 561 24.31 -4.88 2.83
N LYS A 562 25.11 -4.27 3.73
CA LYS A 562 26.12 -3.27 3.34
C LYS A 562 27.17 -3.84 2.41
N SER A 563 27.67 -5.06 2.65
CA SER A 563 28.67 -5.67 1.77
C SER A 563 28.17 -5.88 0.34
N VAL A 564 26.88 -6.20 0.18
CA VAL A 564 26.23 -6.32 -1.14
C VAL A 564 26.14 -4.94 -1.79
N LYS A 565 25.65 -3.93 -1.06
CA LYS A 565 25.59 -2.53 -1.52
C LYS A 565 26.95 -2.03 -1.99
N ASP A 566 27.97 -2.15 -1.15
CA ASP A 566 29.31 -1.63 -1.42
C ASP A 566 29.94 -2.31 -2.65
N TYR A 567 29.60 -3.58 -2.90
CA TYR A 567 30.08 -4.30 -4.07
C TYR A 567 29.39 -3.87 -5.38
N VAL A 568 28.05 -3.77 -5.38
CA VAL A 568 27.26 -3.49 -6.59
C VAL A 568 27.19 -1.99 -6.91
N ASP A 569 27.25 -1.13 -5.90
CA ASP A 569 27.19 0.32 -5.99
C ASP A 569 28.19 1.01 -5.04
N PRO A 570 29.51 0.90 -5.33
CA PRO A 570 30.57 1.41 -4.45
C PRO A 570 30.59 2.93 -4.30
N ASN A 571 30.02 3.67 -5.27
CA ASN A 571 29.98 5.14 -5.25
C ASN A 571 28.63 5.68 -4.77
N ASN A 572 27.75 4.79 -4.28
CA ASN A 572 26.41 5.12 -3.83
C ASN A 572 25.65 5.98 -4.86
N ILE A 573 25.69 5.56 -6.13
CA ILE A 573 24.88 6.13 -7.22
C ILE A 573 23.41 6.01 -6.89
N PHE A 574 22.96 4.86 -6.39
CA PHE A 574 21.60 4.63 -5.89
C PHE A 574 21.46 5.13 -4.45
N GLY A 575 21.40 6.46 -4.31
CA GLY A 575 21.66 7.19 -3.06
C GLY A 575 20.43 7.61 -2.26
N ASN A 576 19.30 6.89 -2.33
CA ASN A 576 18.09 7.22 -1.54
C ASN A 576 18.23 6.99 -0.02
N ARG A 577 19.28 6.27 0.40
CA ARG A 577 19.66 5.96 1.80
C ARG A 577 18.63 5.14 2.60
N ASN A 578 17.79 4.39 1.90
CA ASN A 578 16.89 3.42 2.53
C ASN A 578 17.69 2.29 3.18
N LEU A 579 17.10 1.60 4.16
CA LEU A 579 17.64 0.42 4.87
C LEU A 579 18.86 0.65 5.79
N PHE A 580 19.94 1.29 5.33
CA PHE A 580 21.22 1.36 6.08
C PHE A 580 22.09 2.59 5.81
#